data_AF-A0A832D8K1-F1
#
_entry.id   AF-A0A832D8K1-F1
#
_cell.length_a   1.000
_cell.length_b   1.000
_cell.length_c   1.000
_cell.angle_alpha   90.00
_cell.angle_beta   90.00
_cell.angle_gamma   90.00
#
_symmetry.space_group_name_H-M   'P 1'
#
loop_
_entity.id
_entity.type
_entity.pdbx_description
1 polymer ?
#
loop_
_entity_poly.entity_id
_entity_poly.type
_entity_poly.pdbx_seq_one_letter_code
_entity_poly.pdbx_strand_id
1 'polypeptide(L)'
;MGGREALEELQTSLRVKGLDYPHAEIVPGFDTNIMVAVLSKLPFVDRRPHTNDIYQIDGKPYFISRGIAQVTVEPKKGTKITIFVAHLKSRRAIPNADQARMRLEEAKILRKKVDDLLAVDPRAMVIVMGDLNDTKDSPTWRVITSTGRARLLDTRPAELSWVRQQNYSHKHFAN
;
A
#
# COMPACT_ATOMS: atom_id res chain seq x y z
N MET A 1 7.95 -2.45 -7.49
CA MET A 1 8.82 -3.58 -7.89
C MET A 1 8.83 -3.66 -9.41
N GLY A 2 10.00 -3.82 -10.02
CA GLY A 2 10.17 -3.81 -11.49
C GLY A 2 9.84 -5.13 -12.19
N GLY A 3 9.01 -5.98 -11.58
CA GLY A 3 8.71 -7.32 -12.10
C GLY A 3 9.31 -8.45 -11.26
N ARG A 4 9.16 -9.68 -11.78
CA ARG A 4 9.53 -10.92 -11.08
C ARG A 4 11.05 -11.05 -10.91
N GLU A 5 11.83 -10.80 -11.95
CA GLU A 5 13.30 -10.89 -11.90
C GLU A 5 13.88 -9.95 -10.84
N ALA A 6 13.43 -8.70 -10.80
CA ALA A 6 13.83 -7.74 -9.77
C ALA A 6 13.45 -8.19 -8.34
N LEU A 7 12.32 -8.89 -8.18
CA LEU A 7 11.92 -9.44 -6.88
C LEU A 7 12.83 -10.60 -6.45
N GLU A 8 13.21 -11.47 -7.38
CA GLU A 8 14.09 -12.61 -7.15
C GLU A 8 15.52 -12.14 -6.82
N GLU A 9 16.01 -11.11 -7.51
CA GLU A 9 17.28 -10.44 -7.20
C GLU A 9 17.26 -9.84 -5.79
N LEU A 10 16.17 -9.14 -5.44
CA LEU A 10 16.00 -8.58 -4.09
C LEU A 10 15.99 -9.68 -3.02
N GLN A 11 15.23 -10.75 -3.23
CA GLN A 11 15.19 -11.89 -2.30
C GLN A 11 16.57 -12.51 -2.11
N THR A 12 17.30 -12.73 -3.20
CA THR A 12 18.66 -13.30 -3.16
C THR A 12 19.59 -12.38 -2.37
N SER A 13 19.56 -11.09 -2.66
CA SER A 13 20.37 -10.09 -1.96
C SER A 13 20.04 -10.00 -0.46
N LEU A 14 18.76 -10.13 -0.08
CA LEU A 14 18.35 -10.18 1.32
C LEU A 14 18.84 -11.46 2.01
N ARG A 15 18.74 -12.61 1.34
CA ARG A 15 19.20 -13.90 1.87
C ARG A 15 20.70 -13.90 2.15
N VAL A 16 21.51 -13.35 1.23
CA VAL A 16 22.97 -13.18 1.43
C VAL A 16 23.27 -12.35 2.68
N LYS A 17 22.40 -11.41 3.05
CA LYS A 17 22.51 -10.58 4.26
C LYS A 17 21.89 -11.24 5.50
N GLY A 18 21.54 -12.52 5.45
CA GLY A 18 20.93 -13.25 6.57
C GLY A 18 19.43 -12.98 6.76
N LEU A 19 18.78 -12.29 5.82
CA LEU A 19 17.36 -12.02 5.84
C LEU A 19 16.63 -12.94 4.86
N ASP A 20 16.31 -14.16 5.31
CA ASP A 20 15.58 -15.12 4.48
C ASP A 20 14.06 -14.86 4.49
N TYR A 21 13.49 -14.63 3.31
CA TYR A 21 12.07 -14.42 3.06
C TYR A 21 11.60 -15.38 1.95
N PRO A 22 11.39 -16.67 2.26
CA PRO A 22 11.13 -17.70 1.25
C PRO A 22 9.76 -17.57 0.56
N HIS A 23 8.85 -16.75 1.10
CA HIS A 23 7.52 -16.56 0.53
C HIS A 23 7.40 -15.18 -0.11
N ALA A 24 6.98 -15.15 -1.37
CA ALA A 24 6.74 -13.94 -2.14
C ALA A 24 5.34 -13.94 -2.76
N GLU A 25 4.78 -12.75 -2.88
CA GLU A 25 3.64 -12.44 -3.74
C GLU A 25 3.99 -11.20 -4.56
N ILE A 26 3.73 -11.23 -5.88
CA ILE A 26 3.87 -10.07 -6.76
C ILE A 26 2.54 -9.83 -7.45
N VAL A 27 2.05 -8.60 -7.34
CA VAL A 27 0.74 -8.19 -7.86
C VAL A 27 0.93 -7.12 -8.92
N PRO A 28 0.63 -7.43 -10.19
CA PRO A 28 0.67 -6.46 -11.27
C PRO A 28 -0.52 -5.49 -11.17
N GLY A 29 -0.43 -4.38 -11.89
CA GLY A 29 -1.55 -3.48 -12.14
C GLY A 29 -1.60 -3.08 -13.60
N PHE A 30 -2.33 -2.01 -13.91
CA PHE A 30 -2.38 -1.47 -15.27
C PHE A 30 -1.04 -0.85 -15.71
N ASP A 31 -0.25 -0.32 -14.77
CA ASP A 31 1.14 0.08 -14.99
C ASP A 31 2.03 -1.17 -15.04
N THR A 32 2.60 -1.44 -16.21
CA THR A 32 3.44 -2.61 -16.46
C THR A 32 4.84 -2.48 -15.85
N ASN A 33 5.24 -1.30 -15.38
CA ASN A 33 6.58 -1.04 -14.86
C ASN A 33 6.64 -1.09 -13.33
N ILE A 34 5.51 -0.89 -12.65
CA ILE A 34 5.47 -0.78 -11.19
C ILE A 34 4.43 -1.74 -10.62
N MET A 35 4.94 -2.81 -10.01
CA MET A 35 4.14 -3.83 -9.31
C MET A 35 4.28 -3.70 -7.80
N VAL A 36 3.27 -4.18 -7.06
CA VAL A 36 3.35 -4.37 -5.61
C VAL A 36 3.95 -5.75 -5.33
N ALA A 37 4.84 -5.86 -4.35
CA ALA A 37 5.39 -7.14 -3.92
C ALA A 37 5.38 -7.25 -2.40
N VAL A 38 5.11 -8.46 -1.89
CA VAL A 38 5.14 -8.80 -0.47
C VAL A 38 6.12 -9.94 -0.26
N LEU A 39 7.09 -9.75 0.64
CA LEU A 39 8.03 -10.77 1.09
C LEU A 39 7.69 -11.17 2.52
N SER A 40 7.73 -12.48 2.82
CA SER A 40 7.36 -13.00 4.12
C SER A 40 8.25 -14.17 4.55
N LYS A 41 8.52 -14.22 5.86
CA LYS A 41 9.12 -15.39 6.54
C LYS A 41 8.10 -16.51 6.74
N LEU A 42 6.82 -16.15 6.84
CA LEU A 42 5.71 -17.06 7.06
C LEU A 42 5.04 -17.40 5.73
N PRO A 43 4.53 -18.63 5.54
CA PRO A 43 3.75 -18.97 4.37
C PRO A 43 2.46 -18.14 4.32
N PHE A 44 2.06 -17.75 3.12
CA PHE A 44 0.74 -17.17 2.90
C PHE A 44 -0.30 -18.29 2.85
N VAL A 45 -1.25 -18.25 3.79
CA VAL A 45 -2.37 -19.21 3.87
C VAL A 45 -3.53 -18.83 2.94
N ASP A 46 -3.53 -17.59 2.43
CA ASP A 46 -4.47 -17.10 1.41
C ASP A 46 -3.83 -15.94 0.65
N ARG A 47 -4.17 -15.80 -0.64
CA ARG A 47 -3.68 -14.76 -1.55
C ARG A 47 -4.82 -14.30 -2.45
N ARG A 48 -5.05 -13.00 -2.52
CA ARG A 48 -6.10 -12.37 -3.34
C ARG A 48 -5.55 -11.10 -4.01
N PRO A 49 -4.97 -11.21 -5.20
CA PRO A 49 -4.55 -10.03 -5.94
C PRO A 49 -5.75 -9.25 -6.47
N HIS A 50 -5.73 -7.92 -6.35
CA HIS A 50 -6.73 -7.03 -6.97
C HIS A 50 -6.03 -6.19 -8.04
N THR A 51 -6.26 -6.53 -9.32
CA THR A 51 -5.46 -5.98 -10.45
C THR A 51 -6.27 -5.16 -11.45
N ASN A 52 -7.59 -5.33 -11.48
CA ASN A 52 -8.46 -4.85 -12.57
C ASN A 52 -9.57 -3.90 -12.08
N ASP A 53 -9.44 -3.33 -10.89
CA ASP A 53 -10.44 -2.38 -10.39
C ASP A 53 -10.48 -1.10 -11.25
N ILE A 54 -11.69 -0.59 -11.45
CA ILE A 54 -11.99 0.60 -12.25
C ILE A 54 -12.65 1.64 -11.34
N TYR A 55 -12.30 2.90 -11.55
CA TYR A 55 -13.00 4.06 -10.97
C TYR A 55 -13.31 5.09 -12.06
N GLN A 56 -14.12 6.09 -11.73
CA GLN A 56 -14.51 7.13 -12.66
C GLN A 56 -14.12 8.51 -12.13
N ILE A 57 -13.67 9.37 -13.04
CA ILE A 57 -13.48 10.81 -12.80
C ILE A 57 -14.19 11.52 -13.95
N ASP A 58 -15.17 12.36 -13.61
CA ASP A 58 -15.96 13.13 -14.58
C ASP A 58 -16.56 12.26 -15.70
N GLY A 59 -17.09 11.08 -15.31
CA GLY A 59 -17.69 10.10 -16.23
C GLY A 59 -16.70 9.27 -17.06
N LYS A 60 -15.39 9.57 -16.99
CA LYS A 60 -14.36 8.82 -17.69
C LYS A 60 -13.82 7.68 -16.83
N PRO A 61 -13.72 6.44 -17.34
CA PRO A 61 -13.17 5.31 -16.60
C PRO A 61 -11.65 5.36 -16.53
N TYR A 62 -11.11 4.93 -15.39
CA TYR A 62 -9.68 4.77 -15.13
C TYR A 62 -9.47 3.45 -14.39
N PHE A 63 -8.35 2.79 -14.68
CA PHE A 63 -7.91 1.62 -13.93
C PHE A 63 -7.01 2.04 -12.76
N ILE A 64 -7.01 1.24 -11.69
CA ILE A 64 -5.95 1.35 -10.68
C ILE A 64 -4.60 1.13 -11.37
N SER A 65 -3.64 2.05 -11.20
CA SER A 65 -2.38 1.88 -11.94
C SER A 65 -1.52 0.76 -11.35
N ARG A 66 -1.53 0.59 -10.03
CA ARG A 66 -0.80 -0.48 -9.33
C ARG A 66 -1.83 -1.34 -8.61
N GLY A 67 -1.70 -2.66 -8.75
CA GLY A 67 -2.60 -3.59 -8.06
C GLY A 67 -2.47 -3.53 -6.53
N ILE A 68 -3.47 -4.08 -5.84
CA ILE A 68 -3.46 -4.20 -4.38
C ILE A 68 -3.21 -5.67 -4.03
N ALA A 69 -2.18 -5.93 -3.23
CA ALA A 69 -1.95 -7.26 -2.68
C ALA A 69 -2.80 -7.45 -1.42
N GLN A 70 -3.58 -8.52 -1.37
CA GLN A 70 -4.19 -9.01 -0.14
C GLN A 70 -3.63 -10.40 0.15
N VAL A 71 -2.88 -10.52 1.23
CA VAL A 71 -2.31 -11.80 1.67
C VAL A 71 -2.70 -12.07 3.11
N THR A 72 -2.88 -13.34 3.46
CA THR A 72 -3.11 -13.74 4.85
C THR A 72 -1.97 -14.62 5.32
N VAL A 73 -1.45 -14.32 6.51
CA VAL A 73 -0.46 -15.15 7.21
C VAL A 73 -1.08 -15.68 8.50
N GLU A 74 -0.51 -16.78 9.00
CA GLU A 74 -0.94 -17.40 10.24
C GLU A 74 0.28 -17.65 11.14
N PRO A 75 0.73 -16.64 11.92
CA PRO A 75 1.93 -16.76 12.76
C PRO A 75 1.80 -17.82 13.86
N LYS A 76 0.57 -18.08 14.30
CA LYS A 76 0.20 -19.14 15.25
C LYS A 76 -1.10 -19.76 14.76
N LYS A 77 -1.28 -21.07 14.99
CA LYS A 77 -2.51 -21.78 14.61
C LYS A 77 -3.75 -21.04 15.14
N GLY A 78 -4.68 -20.74 14.24
CA GLY A 78 -5.91 -19.99 14.49
C GLY A 78 -5.77 -18.46 14.48
N THR A 79 -4.55 -17.91 14.44
CA THR A 79 -4.32 -16.45 14.43
C THR A 79 -4.05 -15.97 13.01
N LYS A 80 -5.11 -15.66 12.26
CA LYS A 80 -5.00 -15.13 10.90
C LYS A 80 -4.87 -13.62 10.90
N ILE A 81 -3.88 -13.11 10.17
CA ILE A 81 -3.68 -11.68 9.93
C ILE A 81 -3.73 -11.44 8.43
N THR A 82 -4.70 -10.65 7.97
CA THR A 82 -4.82 -10.24 6.57
C THR A 82 -4.15 -8.89 6.37
N ILE A 83 -3.26 -8.82 5.39
CA ILE A 83 -2.43 -7.66 5.08
C ILE A 83 -2.81 -7.18 3.68
N PHE A 84 -3.26 -5.94 3.59
CA PHE A 84 -3.41 -5.22 2.34
C PHE A 84 -2.17 -4.35 2.11
N VAL A 85 -1.51 -4.54 0.97
CA VAL A 85 -0.37 -3.72 0.54
C VAL A 85 -0.77 -2.98 -0.74
N ALA A 86 -0.69 -1.65 -0.70
CA ALA A 86 -1.04 -0.79 -1.81
C ALA A 86 0.05 0.23 -2.12
N HIS A 87 0.12 0.66 -3.37
CA HIS A 87 0.92 1.81 -3.79
C HIS A 87 0.00 2.74 -4.59
N LEU A 88 -0.52 3.76 -3.92
CA LEU A 88 -1.51 4.66 -4.52
C LEU A 88 -0.87 5.64 -5.49
N LYS A 89 -1.68 6.24 -6.36
CA LYS A 89 -1.30 7.25 -7.35
C LYS A 89 -0.37 8.28 -6.74
N SER A 90 0.81 8.47 -7.35
CA SER A 90 1.78 9.50 -6.97
C SER A 90 1.23 10.93 -7.07
N ARG A 91 1.80 11.87 -6.30
CA ARG A 91 1.53 13.32 -6.38
C ARG A 91 2.01 13.98 -7.67
N ARG A 92 2.70 13.24 -8.55
CA ARG A 92 3.07 13.70 -9.88
C ARG A 92 1.82 14.00 -10.71
N ALA A 93 1.71 15.24 -11.17
CA ALA A 93 0.68 15.67 -12.11
C ALA A 93 0.78 14.88 -13.41
N ILE A 94 -0.38 14.61 -14.03
CA ILE A 94 -0.47 14.01 -15.35
C ILE A 94 -1.50 14.79 -16.18
N PRO A 95 -1.42 14.78 -17.52
CA PRO A 95 -2.35 15.56 -18.35
C PRO A 95 -3.80 15.06 -18.29
N ASN A 96 -4.02 13.80 -17.91
CA ASN A 96 -5.27 13.09 -18.17
C ASN A 96 -6.31 13.17 -17.03
N ALA A 97 -5.92 13.59 -15.83
CA ALA A 97 -6.80 13.75 -14.66
C ALA A 97 -6.04 14.38 -13.49
N ASP A 98 -6.79 14.96 -12.55
CA ASP A 98 -6.24 15.43 -11.27
C ASP A 98 -5.73 14.25 -10.43
N GLN A 99 -4.44 14.31 -10.08
CA GLN A 99 -3.74 13.27 -9.34
C GLN A 99 -4.22 13.09 -7.90
N ALA A 100 -4.85 14.09 -7.28
CA ALA A 100 -5.39 13.98 -5.93
C ALA A 100 -6.73 13.23 -5.97
N ARG A 101 -7.60 13.54 -6.94
CA ARG A 101 -8.84 12.82 -7.21
C ARG A 101 -8.59 11.35 -7.55
N MET A 102 -7.63 11.08 -8.45
CA MET A 102 -7.24 9.69 -8.76
C MET A 102 -6.79 8.92 -7.51
N ARG A 103 -5.93 9.52 -6.68
CA ARG A 103 -5.45 8.90 -5.44
C ARG A 103 -6.59 8.62 -4.46
N LEU A 104 -7.53 9.56 -4.35
CA LEU A 104 -8.71 9.41 -3.51
C LEU A 104 -9.61 8.26 -3.98
N GLU A 105 -9.83 8.12 -5.29
CA GLU A 105 -10.61 7.00 -5.83
C GLU A 105 -9.89 5.65 -5.63
N GLU A 106 -8.58 5.58 -5.84
CA GLU A 106 -7.79 4.37 -5.53
C GLU A 106 -7.86 4.03 -4.02
N ALA A 107 -7.86 5.03 -3.13
CA ALA A 107 -8.04 4.83 -1.70
C ALA A 107 -9.44 4.32 -1.31
N LYS A 108 -10.49 4.77 -2.00
CA LYS A 108 -11.85 4.24 -1.82
C LYS A 108 -11.94 2.77 -2.22
N ILE A 109 -11.29 2.38 -3.33
CA ILE A 109 -11.20 0.97 -3.74
C ILE A 109 -10.51 0.16 -2.65
N LEU A 110 -9.34 0.60 -2.18
CA LEU A 110 -8.61 -0.07 -1.09
C LEU A 110 -9.48 -0.21 0.17
N ARG A 111 -10.13 0.87 0.59
CA ARG A 111 -11.02 0.85 1.76
C ARG A 111 -12.18 -0.13 1.56
N LYS A 112 -12.78 -0.15 0.37
CA LYS A 112 -13.84 -1.11 0.05
C LYS A 112 -13.39 -2.56 0.22
N LYS A 113 -12.17 -2.93 -0.18
CA LYS A 113 -11.67 -4.30 0.03
C LYS A 113 -11.51 -4.65 1.51
N VAL A 114 -11.12 -3.68 2.33
CA VAL A 114 -11.08 -3.83 3.80
C VAL A 114 -12.48 -3.97 4.37
N ASP A 115 -13.43 -3.15 3.92
CA ASP A 115 -14.82 -3.22 4.36
C ASP A 115 -15.47 -4.55 3.97
N ASP A 116 -15.22 -5.04 2.76
CA ASP A 116 -15.72 -6.34 2.31
C ASP A 116 -15.19 -7.48 3.18
N LEU A 117 -13.92 -7.41 3.63
CA LEU A 117 -13.36 -8.36 4.60
C LEU A 117 -14.06 -8.25 5.97
N LEU A 118 -14.22 -7.02 6.50
CA LEU A 118 -14.81 -6.79 7.81
C LEU A 118 -16.32 -7.04 7.85
N ALA A 119 -17.00 -6.98 6.71
CA ALA A 119 -18.41 -7.37 6.58
C ALA A 119 -18.59 -8.89 6.73
N VAL A 120 -17.62 -9.68 6.27
CA VAL A 120 -17.62 -11.14 6.43
C VAL A 120 -17.17 -11.54 7.83
N ASP A 121 -16.11 -10.92 8.35
CA ASP A 121 -15.61 -11.13 9.70
C ASP A 121 -15.30 -9.80 10.40
N PRO A 122 -16.23 -9.29 11.23
CA PRO A 122 -16.04 -8.03 11.96
C PRO A 122 -14.88 -8.04 12.96
N ARG A 123 -14.30 -9.22 13.25
CA ARG A 123 -13.16 -9.38 14.16
C ARG A 123 -11.85 -9.70 13.44
N ALA A 124 -11.83 -9.65 12.11
CA ALA A 124 -10.63 -9.94 11.33
C ALA A 124 -9.47 -9.01 11.75
N MET A 125 -8.29 -9.59 11.97
CA MET A 125 -7.07 -8.81 12.18
C MET A 125 -6.57 -8.32 10.83
N VAL A 126 -6.72 -7.02 10.58
CA VAL A 126 -6.34 -6.40 9.31
C VAL A 126 -5.21 -5.40 9.47
N ILE A 127 -4.24 -5.46 8.55
CA ILE A 127 -3.18 -4.46 8.41
C ILE A 127 -3.32 -3.86 7.01
N VAL A 128 -3.24 -2.53 6.91
CA VAL A 128 -3.13 -1.82 5.63
C VAL A 128 -1.81 -1.07 5.62
N MET A 129 -1.00 -1.29 4.60
CA MET A 129 0.34 -0.70 4.50
C MET A 129 0.77 -0.45 3.05
N GLY A 130 1.94 0.17 2.89
CA GLY A 130 2.55 0.50 1.60
C GLY A 130 2.68 2.01 1.39
N ASP A 131 2.96 2.41 0.16
CA ASP A 131 3.08 3.83 -0.21
C ASP A 131 1.71 4.41 -0.59
N LEU A 132 1.03 4.97 0.41
CA LEU A 132 -0.27 5.62 0.23
C LEU A 132 -0.15 7.03 -0.39
N ASN A 133 1.09 7.52 -0.53
CA ASN A 133 1.41 8.69 -1.34
C ASN A 133 0.70 9.98 -0.84
N ASP A 134 0.29 10.05 0.43
CA ASP A 134 -0.45 11.20 0.99
C ASP A 134 -0.08 11.53 2.46
N THR A 135 -0.61 12.64 2.98
CA THR A 135 -0.39 13.12 4.36
C THR A 135 -1.53 12.72 5.31
N LYS A 136 -1.26 12.77 6.63
CA LYS A 136 -2.19 12.34 7.69
C LYS A 136 -3.54 13.08 7.69
N ASP A 137 -3.56 14.32 7.23
CA ASP A 137 -4.78 15.13 7.24
C ASP A 137 -5.53 15.11 5.90
N SER A 138 -5.06 14.32 4.94
CA SER A 138 -5.64 14.24 3.60
C SER A 138 -6.99 13.52 3.57
N PRO A 139 -7.87 13.83 2.60
CA PRO A 139 -9.06 13.04 2.33
C PRO A 139 -8.77 11.56 2.09
N THR A 140 -7.68 11.25 1.38
CA THR A 140 -7.17 9.89 1.13
C THR A 140 -6.98 9.13 2.44
N TRP A 141 -6.29 9.74 3.40
CA TRP A 141 -6.04 9.14 4.71
C TRP A 141 -7.33 8.91 5.50
N ARG A 142 -8.24 9.89 5.51
CA ARG A 142 -9.55 9.76 6.18
C ARG A 142 -10.38 8.63 5.59
N VAL A 143 -10.37 8.45 4.27
CA VAL A 143 -11.06 7.33 3.60
C VAL A 143 -10.49 5.99 4.05
N ILE A 144 -9.16 5.83 4.04
CA ILE A 144 -8.53 4.54 4.40
C ILE A 144 -8.78 4.20 5.87
N THR A 145 -8.57 5.19 6.76
CA THR A 145 -8.74 4.98 8.20
C THR A 145 -10.20 4.80 8.61
N SER A 146 -11.14 5.42 7.89
CA SER A 146 -12.56 5.38 8.18
C SER A 146 -12.90 5.87 9.60
N THR A 147 -14.15 5.70 10.01
CA THR A 147 -14.67 6.08 11.33
C THR A 147 -15.49 4.93 11.93
N GLY A 148 -15.87 5.07 13.21
CA GLY A 148 -16.70 4.08 13.90
C GLY A 148 -16.01 2.74 14.16
N ARG A 149 -16.78 1.65 14.17
CA ARG A 149 -16.30 0.31 14.56
C ARG A 149 -15.27 -0.29 13.60
N ALA A 150 -15.28 0.12 12.33
CA ALA A 150 -14.36 -0.37 11.30
C ALA A 150 -13.11 0.52 11.14
N ARG A 151 -12.90 1.46 12.07
CA ARG A 151 -11.79 2.41 12.04
C ARG A 151 -10.45 1.68 12.19
N LEU A 152 -9.51 1.99 11.29
CA LEU A 152 -8.12 1.56 11.39
C LEU A 152 -7.32 2.55 12.25
N LEU A 153 -6.37 2.03 12.99
CA LEU A 153 -5.45 2.82 13.82
C LEU A 153 -4.13 3.05 13.08
N ASP A 154 -3.61 4.27 13.14
CA ASP A 154 -2.24 4.56 12.70
C ASP A 154 -1.26 4.00 13.72
N THR A 155 -0.50 2.98 13.34
CA THR A 155 0.48 2.33 14.23
C THR A 155 1.89 2.87 14.04
N ARG A 156 2.10 3.88 13.18
CA ARG A 156 3.40 4.51 13.06
C ARG A 156 3.79 5.11 14.42
N PRO A 157 5.06 4.96 14.85
CA PRO A 157 5.56 5.68 16.01
C PRO A 157 5.22 7.16 15.88
N ALA A 158 4.92 7.82 17.01
CA ALA A 158 4.72 9.27 17.07
C ALA A 158 6.05 10.00 16.86
N GLU A 159 6.75 9.72 15.77
CA GLU A 159 7.97 10.44 15.39
C GLU A 159 7.59 11.74 14.72
N LEU A 160 8.24 12.82 15.18
CA LEU A 160 8.23 14.14 14.55
C LEU A 160 8.68 13.96 13.10
N SER A 161 7.77 14.22 12.17
CA SER A 161 7.96 13.97 10.75
C SER A 161 9.30 14.47 10.21
N TRP A 162 10.04 13.58 9.54
CA TRP A 162 11.21 13.86 8.68
C TRP A 162 10.98 14.96 7.63
N VAL A 163 9.72 15.35 7.38
CA VAL A 163 9.33 16.46 6.51
C VAL A 163 9.83 17.83 7.02
N ARG A 164 10.11 17.99 8.32
CA ARG A 164 10.63 19.27 8.85
C ARG A 164 12.11 19.52 8.56
N GLN A 165 12.91 18.51 8.20
CA GLN A 165 14.35 18.69 8.00
C GLN A 165 14.74 19.23 6.60
N GLN A 166 13.84 19.22 5.61
CA GLN A 166 14.17 19.77 4.28
C GLN A 166 13.97 21.29 4.15
N ASN A 167 13.57 21.99 5.23
CA ASN A 167 13.44 23.45 5.25
C ASN A 167 14.62 24.20 5.90
N TYR A 168 15.76 23.54 6.15
CA TYR A 168 17.00 24.28 6.44
C TYR A 168 17.71 24.59 5.13
N SER A 169 17.33 25.71 4.53
CA SER A 169 18.08 26.41 3.49
C SER A 169 19.51 26.67 3.98
N HIS A 170 20.47 26.41 3.10
CA HIS A 170 21.85 26.87 3.16
C HIS A 170 21.95 28.29 3.76
N LYS A 171 22.69 28.43 4.87
CA LYS A 171 23.39 29.67 5.20
C LYS A 171 24.87 29.39 5.10
N HIS A 172 25.50 30.02 4.10
CA HIS A 172 26.93 30.21 4.05
C HIS A 172 27.41 30.84 5.36
N PHE A 173 28.49 30.30 5.91
CA PHE A 173 29.44 31.08 6.67
C PHE A 173 30.78 30.96 5.95
N ALA A 174 31.21 32.11 5.42
CA ALA A 174 32.56 32.34 4.99
C ALA A 174 33.52 32.13 6.17
N ASN A 175 34.70 31.61 5.87
CA ASN A 175 35.97 32.04 6.44
C ASN A 175 36.97 32.12 5.29
#